data_AF-A0A2W2MGE2-F1
#
_entry.id   AF-A0A2W2MGE2-F1
#
_cell.length_a   1.000
_cell.length_b   1.000
_cell.length_c   1.000
_cell.angle_alpha   90.00
_cell.angle_beta   90.00
_cell.angle_gamma   90.00
#
_symmetry.space_group_name_H-M   'P 1'
#
loop_
_entity.id
_entity.type
_entity.pdbx_description
1 polymer ?
#
loop_
_entity_poly.entity_id
_entity_poly.type
_entity_poly.pdbx_seq_one_letter_code
_entity_poly.pdbx_strand_id
1 'polypeptide(L)'
;MSLAHRMAQCDHARMYRFGDWQLSYRPGGWVRAAETGGMVVYLQFRPAGPNDAQRLDPHAVVVKSDEAISGRSWRRVPFAEIGIHASLPGVHQVLTKPGGAEAPTLDSLEQYFTETADQYGNLGGTIPYGKTVISDDPSDPATPLPMIQAPEGRITDEFLQDVAEAYRWFVSAKRAPAPGIAELSGAPVRTVHRWVSEARKREFLPPARRGQAG
;
A
#
# COMPACT_ATOMS: atom_id res chain seq x y z
N MET A 1 15.55 -56.48 7.03
CA MET A 1 14.49 -56.09 6.07
C MET A 1 13.35 -55.46 6.87
N SER A 2 12.91 -54.22 6.72
CA SER A 2 13.21 -53.15 5.77
C SER A 2 12.97 -51.80 6.45
N LEU A 3 13.91 -50.89 6.28
CA LEU A 3 13.71 -49.44 6.32
C LEU A 3 12.75 -49.03 5.19
N ALA A 4 11.79 -48.15 5.46
CA ALA A 4 11.25 -47.15 4.53
C ALA A 4 10.21 -46.27 5.26
N HIS A 5 10.51 -45.03 5.61
CA HIS A 5 10.31 -43.83 4.77
C HIS A 5 8.84 -43.58 4.35
N ARG A 6 8.16 -42.69 5.09
CA ARG A 6 7.22 -41.68 4.57
C ARG A 6 7.28 -40.49 5.53
N MET A 7 8.13 -39.53 5.20
CA MET A 7 7.76 -38.29 4.52
C MET A 7 6.97 -37.35 5.43
N ALA A 8 7.74 -36.43 5.99
CA ALA A 8 7.35 -35.10 6.42
C ALA A 8 6.14 -34.56 5.64
N GLN A 9 5.02 -34.36 6.35
CA GLN A 9 4.04 -33.36 5.99
C GLN A 9 4.63 -31.99 6.33
N CYS A 10 5.43 -31.48 5.40
CA CYS A 10 5.61 -30.04 5.24
C CYS A 10 4.28 -29.48 4.73
N ASP A 11 3.38 -29.10 5.64
CA ASP A 11 2.18 -28.34 5.29
C ASP A 11 2.58 -26.86 5.09
N HIS A 12 3.27 -26.63 3.96
CA HIS A 12 3.62 -25.32 3.43
C HIS A 12 2.41 -24.73 2.73
N ALA A 13 1.61 -23.98 3.49
CA ALA A 13 1.03 -22.69 3.10
C ALA A 13 -0.05 -22.30 4.12
N ARG A 14 0.36 -21.82 5.31
CA ARG A 14 -0.48 -20.85 6.02
C ARG A 14 -0.60 -19.64 5.11
N MET A 15 -1.67 -19.60 4.33
CA MET A 15 -2.14 -18.41 3.64
C MET A 15 -2.42 -17.39 4.75
N TYR A 16 -1.42 -16.58 5.08
CA TYR A 16 -1.55 -15.55 6.11
C TYR A 16 -2.58 -14.55 5.60
N ARG A 17 -3.82 -14.70 6.08
CA ARG A 17 -4.83 -13.66 5.97
C ARG A 17 -4.38 -12.56 6.91
N PHE A 18 -3.74 -11.56 6.34
CA PHE A 18 -3.48 -10.32 7.03
C PHE A 18 -4.82 -9.61 7.29
N GLY A 19 -4.96 -9.02 8.48
CA GLY A 19 -6.24 -8.49 8.95
C GLY A 19 -6.43 -7.02 8.61
N ASP A 20 -7.68 -6.58 8.50
CA ASP A 20 -8.02 -5.17 8.41
C ASP A 20 -7.51 -4.41 9.63
N TRP A 21 -7.06 -3.17 9.41
CA TRP A 21 -6.57 -2.28 10.46
C TRP A 21 -7.63 -1.24 10.80
N GLN A 22 -8.02 -1.19 12.07
CA GLN A 22 -8.90 -0.16 12.60
C GLN A 22 -8.06 0.99 13.15
N LEU A 23 -8.34 2.21 12.68
CA LEU A 23 -7.67 3.43 13.08
C LEU A 23 -8.54 4.24 14.04
N SER A 24 -7.91 4.85 15.03
CA SER A 24 -8.50 5.80 15.96
C SER A 24 -7.51 6.93 16.23
N TYR A 25 -8.00 8.16 16.33
CA TYR A 25 -7.16 9.36 16.45
C TYR A 25 -7.50 10.12 17.72
N ARG A 26 -6.49 10.72 18.35
CA ARG A 26 -6.62 11.48 19.60
C ARG A 26 -5.71 12.71 19.60
N PRO A 27 -6.02 13.73 20.42
CA PRO A 27 -5.11 14.84 20.70
C PRO A 27 -3.70 14.41 21.11
N GLY A 28 -2.74 15.32 20.97
CA GLY A 28 -1.32 15.06 21.23
C GLY A 28 -0.64 14.23 20.15
N GLY A 29 -1.27 14.15 18.97
CA GLY A 29 -0.75 13.45 17.81
C GLY A 29 -0.92 11.93 17.85
N TRP A 30 -1.73 11.39 18.75
CA TRP A 30 -1.80 9.94 18.95
C TRP A 30 -2.76 9.26 17.96
N VAL A 31 -2.26 8.21 17.32
CA VAL A 31 -3.02 7.31 16.45
C VAL A 31 -2.90 5.91 17.01
N ARG A 32 -4.02 5.21 17.18
CA ARG A 32 -4.08 3.78 17.47
C ARG A 32 -4.49 3.05 16.21
N ALA A 33 -3.64 2.14 15.75
CA ALA A 33 -3.91 1.20 14.67
C ALA A 33 -4.01 -0.20 15.27
N ALA A 34 -5.20 -0.80 15.23
CA ALA A 34 -5.44 -2.14 15.75
C ALA A 34 -5.69 -3.11 14.59
N GLU A 35 -4.86 -4.14 14.48
CA GLU A 35 -5.06 -5.22 13.54
C GLU A 35 -6.09 -6.20 14.09
N THR A 36 -6.94 -6.73 13.21
CA THR A 36 -7.88 -7.81 13.55
C THR A 36 -7.18 -9.05 14.16
N GLY A 37 -5.89 -9.24 13.88
CA GLY A 37 -5.04 -10.31 14.40
C GLY A 37 -4.41 -10.05 15.77
N GLY A 38 -4.80 -8.99 16.48
CA GLY A 38 -4.40 -8.74 17.88
C GLY A 38 -3.20 -7.81 18.08
N MET A 39 -2.47 -7.46 17.02
CA MET A 39 -1.41 -6.46 17.10
C MET A 39 -2.03 -5.06 17.21
N VAL A 40 -1.57 -4.25 18.18
CA VAL A 40 -1.95 -2.85 18.31
C VAL A 40 -0.71 -1.98 18.27
N VAL A 41 -0.74 -0.98 17.39
CA VAL A 41 0.33 0.00 17.22
C VAL A 41 -0.20 1.38 17.59
N TYR A 42 0.54 2.08 18.43
CA TYR A 42 0.31 3.48 18.76
C TYR A 42 1.40 4.31 18.13
N LEU A 43 1.01 5.33 17.36
CA LEU A 43 1.90 6.26 16.69
C LEU A 43 1.67 7.64 17.25
N GLN A 44 2.74 8.34 17.63
CA GLN A 44 2.67 9.76 17.89
C GLN A 44 3.16 10.51 16.66
N PHE A 45 2.34 11.38 16.11
CA PHE A 45 2.72 12.36 15.11
C PHE A 45 2.98 13.70 15.77
N ARG A 46 3.94 14.47 15.25
CA ARG A 46 4.16 15.86 15.66
C ARG A 46 4.27 16.75 14.43
N PRO A 47 3.85 18.02 14.52
CA PRO A 47 4.13 19.00 13.48
C PRO A 47 5.64 19.11 13.25
N ALA A 48 6.04 19.07 11.99
CA ALA A 48 7.43 19.26 11.59
C ALA A 48 7.59 20.60 10.85
N GLY A 49 8.54 21.42 11.32
CA GLY A 49 8.94 22.67 10.67
C GLY A 49 8.67 23.94 11.49
N PRO A 50 9.30 25.08 11.11
CA PRO A 50 9.27 26.32 11.89
C PRO A 50 7.94 27.09 11.84
N ASN A 51 7.08 26.81 10.86
CA ASN A 51 5.79 27.48 10.66
C ASN A 51 4.65 26.48 10.77
N ASP A 52 4.56 25.81 11.92
CA ASP A 52 3.45 24.98 12.37
C ASP A 52 2.33 24.71 11.33
N ALA A 53 2.15 23.41 11.02
CA ALA A 53 0.87 22.82 10.60
C ALA A 53 0.55 22.62 9.11
N GLN A 54 1.42 21.95 8.35
CA GLN A 54 0.90 21.08 7.28
C GLN A 54 1.44 19.66 7.30
N ARG A 55 2.69 19.46 7.74
CA ARG A 55 3.29 18.14 7.74
C ARG A 55 3.40 17.58 9.15
N LEU A 56 2.76 16.43 9.35
CA LEU A 56 2.89 15.60 10.54
C LEU A 56 3.98 14.55 10.29
N ASP A 57 5.00 14.52 11.13
CA ASP A 57 6.03 13.48 11.09
C ASP A 57 5.85 12.49 12.25
N PRO A 58 6.08 11.18 12.03
CA PRO A 58 6.10 10.19 13.10
C PRO A 58 7.22 10.51 14.09
N HIS A 59 6.87 10.62 15.36
CA HIS A 59 7.78 10.94 16.45
C HIS A 59 8.04 9.75 17.38
N ALA A 60 7.01 8.97 17.69
CA ALA A 60 7.11 7.80 18.56
C ALA A 60 6.24 6.65 18.06
N VAL A 61 6.68 5.42 18.35
CA VAL A 61 5.92 4.20 18.06
C VAL A 61 5.93 3.29 19.28
N VAL A 62 4.75 2.85 19.71
CA VAL A 62 4.58 1.87 20.78
C VAL A 62 3.78 0.71 20.24
N VAL A 63 4.17 -0.52 20.55
CA VAL A 63 3.53 -1.73 20.03
C VAL A 63 3.12 -2.64 21.19
N LYS A 64 1.89 -3.13 21.12
CA LYS A 64 1.35 -4.21 21.94
C LYS A 64 1.05 -5.39 21.03
N SER A 65 1.59 -6.55 21.39
CA SER A 65 1.41 -7.80 20.63
C SER A 65 1.54 -8.97 21.60
N ASP A 66 0.64 -9.95 21.47
CA ASP A 66 0.72 -11.20 22.21
C ASP A 66 1.80 -12.14 21.65
N GLU A 67 2.20 -11.92 20.39
CA GLU A 67 3.32 -12.60 19.75
C GLU A 67 4.61 -11.78 19.84
N ALA A 68 5.76 -12.46 19.76
CA ALA A 68 7.05 -11.80 19.68
C ALA A 68 7.11 -10.84 18.47
N ILE A 69 7.49 -9.59 18.73
CA ILE A 69 7.60 -8.58 17.69
C ILE A 69 8.78 -8.93 16.78
N SER A 70 8.48 -9.25 15.53
CA SER A 70 9.46 -9.56 14.51
C SER A 70 9.49 -8.48 13.43
N GLY A 71 10.57 -8.42 12.63
CA GLY A 71 10.61 -7.56 11.44
C GLY A 71 9.50 -7.86 10.43
N ARG A 72 8.99 -9.11 10.40
CA ARG A 72 7.82 -9.47 9.57
C ARG A 72 6.54 -8.84 10.13
N SER A 73 6.36 -8.84 11.46
CA SER A 73 5.21 -8.20 12.12
C SER A 73 5.20 -6.69 11.84
N TRP A 74 6.37 -6.04 11.90
CA TRP A 74 6.50 -4.62 11.55
C TRP A 74 6.13 -4.26 10.12
N ARG A 75 6.48 -5.11 9.14
CA ARG A 75 6.12 -4.87 7.72
C ARG A 75 4.62 -4.93 7.45
N ARG A 76 3.81 -5.43 8.38
CA ARG A 76 2.34 -5.47 8.26
C ARG A 76 1.68 -4.17 8.66
N VAL A 77 2.38 -3.32 9.42
CA VAL A 77 1.84 -2.05 9.90
C VAL A 77 1.75 -1.09 8.70
N PRO A 78 0.55 -0.57 8.38
CA PRO A 78 0.32 0.25 7.19
C PRO A 78 0.74 1.71 7.45
N PHE A 79 2.03 1.95 7.67
CA PHE A 79 2.54 3.27 8.07
C PHE A 79 2.23 4.37 7.04
N ALA A 80 2.32 4.04 5.76
CA ALA A 80 2.06 4.99 4.68
C ALA A 80 0.58 5.42 4.68
N GLU A 81 -0.33 4.47 4.78
CA GLU A 81 -1.78 4.69 4.80
C GLU A 81 -2.18 5.47 6.05
N ILE A 82 -1.60 5.13 7.20
CA ILE A 82 -1.81 5.87 8.45
C ILE A 82 -1.39 7.33 8.27
N GLY A 83 -0.25 7.59 7.60
CA GLY A 83 0.21 8.95 7.29
C GLY A 83 -0.75 9.71 6.36
N ILE A 84 -1.26 9.05 5.31
CA ILE A 84 -2.27 9.61 4.40
C ILE A 84 -3.53 9.99 5.19
N HIS A 85 -4.03 9.08 6.03
CA HIS A 85 -5.20 9.33 6.87
C HIS A 85 -4.96 10.44 7.90
N ALA A 86 -3.78 10.49 8.52
CA ALA A 86 -3.39 11.53 9.47
C ALA A 86 -3.40 12.93 8.83
N SER A 87 -3.22 13.00 7.51
CA SER A 87 -3.21 14.25 6.74
C SER A 87 -4.61 14.73 6.34
N LEU A 88 -5.66 13.93 6.53
CA LEU A 88 -7.04 14.34 6.24
C LEU A 88 -7.45 15.51 7.16
N PRO A 89 -8.10 16.57 6.67
CA PRO A 89 -8.31 17.80 7.44
C PRO A 89 -8.95 17.61 8.83
N GLY A 90 -10.00 16.79 8.94
CA GLY A 90 -10.67 16.53 10.22
C GLY A 90 -9.82 15.70 11.20
N VAL A 91 -9.01 14.79 10.68
CA VAL A 91 -8.07 13.99 11.48
C VAL A 91 -6.90 14.85 11.93
N HIS A 92 -6.29 15.57 10.99
CA HIS A 92 -5.18 16.49 11.22
C HIS A 92 -5.52 17.50 12.32
N GLN A 93 -6.71 18.11 12.27
CA GLN A 93 -7.17 19.05 13.29
C GLN A 93 -7.25 18.43 14.69
N VAL A 94 -7.55 17.15 14.82
CA VAL A 94 -7.57 16.47 16.12
C VAL A 94 -6.16 16.13 16.58
N LEU A 95 -5.30 15.65 15.68
CA LEU A 95 -3.92 15.28 16.00
C LEU A 95 -3.09 16.49 16.46
N THR A 96 -3.34 17.69 15.92
CA THR A 96 -2.61 18.90 16.32
C THR A 96 -3.11 19.55 17.61
N LYS A 97 -4.27 19.13 18.16
CA LYS A 97 -4.72 19.62 19.46
C LYS A 97 -3.72 19.18 20.54
N PRO A 98 -3.42 20.03 21.54
CA PRO A 98 -2.58 19.64 22.66
C PRO A 98 -3.18 18.42 23.38
N GLY A 99 -2.36 17.40 23.61
CA GLY A 99 -2.73 16.20 24.34
C GLY A 99 -2.27 16.25 25.79
N GLY A 100 -2.92 15.47 26.65
CA GLY A 100 -2.48 15.27 28.03
C GLY A 100 -1.33 14.29 28.10
N ALA A 101 -0.21 14.74 28.67
CA ALA A 101 0.99 13.99 29.07
C ALA A 101 2.10 13.73 28.02
N GLU A 102 3.32 13.83 28.54
CA GLU A 102 4.61 13.54 27.92
C GLU A 102 4.91 12.03 28.06
N ALA A 103 5.34 11.38 26.98
CA ALA A 103 5.72 9.96 26.88
C ALA A 103 4.86 8.97 27.72
N PRO A 104 3.59 8.73 27.34
CA PRO A 104 2.71 7.82 28.06
C PRO A 104 3.21 6.37 28.01
N THR A 105 3.02 5.64 29.10
CA THR A 105 3.21 4.18 29.14
C THR A 105 2.18 3.48 28.26
N LEU A 106 2.40 2.20 27.92
CA LEU A 106 1.43 1.44 27.14
C LEU A 106 0.05 1.36 27.82
N ASP A 107 0.03 1.11 29.13
CA ASP A 107 -1.22 1.04 29.91
C ASP A 107 -1.93 2.39 29.94
N SER A 108 -1.17 3.49 30.07
CA SER A 108 -1.71 4.84 30.01
C SER A 108 -2.30 5.17 28.63
N LEU A 109 -1.68 4.70 27.54
CA LEU A 109 -2.23 4.86 26.18
C LEU A 109 -3.53 4.08 26.01
N GLU A 110 -3.58 2.82 26.46
CA GLU A 110 -4.79 2.01 26.36
C GLU A 110 -5.95 2.61 27.14
N GLN A 111 -5.69 3.04 28.38
CA GLN A 111 -6.65 3.77 29.20
C GLN A 111 -7.11 5.05 28.51
N TYR A 112 -6.17 5.88 28.02
CA TYR A 112 -6.49 7.14 27.34
C TYR A 112 -7.43 6.94 26.14
N PHE A 113 -7.14 5.96 25.28
CA PHE A 113 -7.98 5.68 24.11
C PHE A 113 -9.36 5.16 24.48
N THR A 114 -9.46 4.42 25.59
CA THR A 114 -10.71 3.88 26.12
C THR A 114 -11.58 4.99 26.71
N GLU A 115 -11.04 5.81 27.60
CA GLU A 115 -11.76 6.90 28.26
C GLU A 115 -12.28 7.96 27.29
N THR A 116 -11.58 8.16 26.18
CA THR A 116 -11.93 9.16 25.17
C THR A 116 -12.62 8.57 23.93
N ALA A 117 -13.06 7.31 23.99
CA ALA A 117 -13.69 6.61 22.88
C ALA A 117 -14.94 7.33 22.37
N ASP A 118 -15.85 7.72 23.26
CA ASP A 118 -17.12 8.36 22.88
C ASP A 118 -16.92 9.74 22.25
N GLN A 119 -15.90 10.49 22.68
CA GLN A 119 -15.61 11.83 22.20
C GLN A 119 -15.04 11.85 20.77
N TYR A 120 -14.29 10.81 20.38
CA TYR A 120 -13.55 10.76 19.11
C TYR A 120 -13.88 9.55 18.24
N GLY A 121 -14.86 8.73 18.62
CA GLY A 121 -15.22 7.49 17.92
C GLY A 121 -15.58 7.71 16.44
N ASN A 122 -16.18 8.86 16.12
CA ASN A 122 -16.61 9.20 14.76
C ASN A 122 -15.46 9.50 13.79
N LEU A 123 -14.23 9.68 14.29
CA LEU A 123 -13.07 10.00 13.46
C LEU A 123 -12.29 8.76 13.03
N GLY A 124 -12.69 7.57 13.49
CA GLY A 124 -12.04 6.32 13.14
C GLY A 124 -12.16 5.98 11.65
N GLY A 125 -11.29 5.09 11.19
CA GLY A 125 -11.30 4.57 9.83
C GLY A 125 -10.90 3.10 9.82
N THR A 126 -11.20 2.41 8.73
CA THR A 126 -10.67 1.06 8.48
C THR A 126 -9.78 1.12 7.25
N ILE A 127 -8.55 0.64 7.38
CA ILE A 127 -7.68 0.36 6.24
C ILE A 127 -7.91 -1.13 5.90
N PRO A 128 -8.63 -1.42 4.80
CA PRO A 128 -8.82 -2.80 4.38
C PRO A 128 -7.47 -3.39 3.98
N TYR A 129 -7.09 -4.50 4.59
CA TYR A 129 -5.87 -5.18 4.20
C TYR A 129 -6.11 -5.92 2.89
N GLY A 130 -5.36 -5.55 1.86
CA GLY A 130 -5.50 -6.12 0.52
C GLY A 130 -6.00 -5.14 -0.53
N LYS A 131 -6.36 -3.91 -0.16
CA LYS A 131 -6.37 -2.80 -1.12
C LYS A 131 -4.97 -2.20 -1.13
N THR A 132 -4.12 -2.90 -1.88
CA THR A 132 -2.83 -2.50 -2.42
C THR A 132 -2.50 -1.04 -2.17
N VAL A 133 -1.57 -0.81 -1.24
CA VAL A 133 -0.67 0.33 -1.35
C VAL A 133 -0.07 0.18 -2.74
N ILE A 134 -0.50 1.01 -3.68
CA ILE A 134 0.11 1.03 -5.01
C ILE A 134 1.53 1.49 -4.72
N SER A 135 2.45 0.55 -4.68
CA SER A 135 3.86 0.87 -4.67
C SER A 135 4.09 1.61 -5.99
N ASP A 136 4.48 2.88 -5.93
CA ASP A 136 4.98 3.60 -7.09
C ASP A 136 6.29 2.97 -7.61
N ASP A 137 6.81 1.92 -6.95
CA ASP A 137 7.78 1.00 -7.52
C ASP A 137 7.08 -0.09 -8.37
N PRO A 138 7.08 0.04 -9.69
CA PRO A 138 6.53 -0.96 -10.62
C PRO A 138 7.31 -2.28 -10.64
N SER A 139 8.48 -2.35 -9.98
CA SER A 139 9.22 -3.60 -9.77
C SER A 139 8.64 -4.45 -8.63
N ASP A 140 7.80 -3.85 -7.79
CA ASP A 140 7.14 -4.54 -6.69
C ASP A 140 6.05 -5.49 -7.24
N PRO A 141 6.10 -6.80 -6.97
CA PRO A 141 5.08 -7.75 -7.40
C PRO A 141 3.69 -7.46 -6.79
N ALA A 142 3.60 -6.59 -5.79
CA ALA A 142 2.34 -6.13 -5.22
C ALA A 142 1.66 -5.02 -6.03
N THR A 143 2.35 -4.31 -6.93
CA THR A 143 1.75 -3.21 -7.71
C THR A 143 0.64 -3.76 -8.61
N PRO A 144 -0.60 -3.24 -8.53
CA PRO A 144 -1.70 -3.77 -9.32
C PRO A 144 -1.36 -3.67 -10.80
N LEU A 145 -1.49 -4.78 -11.51
CA LEU A 145 -1.28 -4.80 -12.95
C LEU A 145 -2.39 -3.96 -13.60
N PRO A 146 -2.06 -3.00 -14.47
CA PRO A 146 -3.07 -2.26 -15.21
C PRO A 146 -3.92 -3.25 -16.02
N MET A 147 -5.24 -3.20 -15.79
CA MET A 147 -6.18 -4.09 -16.46
C MET A 147 -6.40 -3.58 -17.88
N ILE A 148 -5.80 -4.23 -18.87
CA ILE A 148 -6.04 -3.93 -20.29
C ILE A 148 -7.00 -4.96 -20.84
N GLN A 149 -8.21 -4.53 -21.20
CA GLN A 149 -9.13 -5.37 -21.97
C GLN A 149 -8.95 -5.10 -23.46
N ALA A 150 -8.89 -6.16 -24.27
CA ALA A 150 -8.85 -5.99 -25.71
C ALA A 150 -10.13 -5.28 -26.19
N PRO A 151 -10.04 -4.25 -27.05
CA PRO A 151 -11.21 -3.49 -27.47
C PRO A 151 -12.05 -4.35 -28.42
N GLU A 152 -13.36 -4.42 -28.16
CA GLU A 152 -14.33 -5.12 -29.02
C GLU A 152 -14.69 -4.31 -30.29
N GLY A 153 -13.71 -3.65 -30.91
CA GLY A 153 -13.94 -2.81 -32.07
C GLY A 153 -12.83 -1.82 -32.38
N ARG A 154 -13.22 -0.55 -32.59
CA ARG A 154 -12.27 0.52 -32.94
C ARG A 154 -11.38 0.85 -31.73
N ILE A 155 -10.09 1.02 -32.00
CA ILE A 155 -9.09 1.49 -31.03
C ILE A 155 -9.40 2.94 -30.64
N THR A 156 -9.81 3.16 -29.39
CA THR A 156 -10.07 4.47 -28.78
C THR A 156 -8.78 5.06 -28.19
N ASP A 157 -8.78 6.37 -27.90
CA ASP A 157 -7.66 7.03 -27.21
C ASP A 157 -7.49 6.53 -25.78
N GLU A 158 -8.60 6.34 -25.06
CA GLU A 158 -8.62 5.79 -23.69
C GLU A 158 -7.91 4.44 -23.63
N PHE A 159 -8.26 3.52 -24.54
CA PHE A 159 -7.58 2.23 -24.62
C PHE A 159 -6.07 2.36 -24.90
N LEU A 160 -5.65 3.34 -25.71
CA LEU A 160 -4.23 3.58 -25.98
C LEU A 160 -3.50 4.21 -24.78
N GLN A 161 -4.20 4.95 -23.92
CA GLN A 161 -3.67 5.44 -22.65
C GLN A 161 -3.43 4.27 -21.68
N ASP A 162 -4.38 3.34 -21.57
CA ASP A 162 -4.23 2.13 -20.76
C ASP A 162 -3.04 1.27 -21.24
N VAL A 163 -2.91 1.10 -22.57
CA VAL A 163 -1.76 0.41 -23.18
C VAL A 163 -0.44 1.15 -22.87
N ALA A 164 -0.43 2.48 -22.91
CA ALA A 164 0.76 3.27 -22.59
C ALA A 164 1.16 3.17 -21.11
N GLU A 165 0.18 3.12 -20.20
CA GLU A 165 0.40 2.91 -18.78
C GLU A 165 1.02 1.54 -18.50
N ALA A 166 0.43 0.46 -19.02
CA ALA A 166 1.01 -0.87 -18.88
C ALA A 166 2.40 -0.98 -19.50
N TYR A 167 2.63 -0.34 -20.65
CA TYR A 167 3.95 -0.32 -21.27
C TYR A 167 4.99 0.31 -20.33
N ARG A 168 4.67 1.45 -19.72
CA ARG A 168 5.55 2.11 -18.75
C ARG A 168 5.81 1.19 -17.56
N TRP A 169 4.76 0.56 -17.02
CA TRP A 169 4.86 -0.40 -15.91
C TRP A 169 5.82 -1.57 -16.21
N PHE A 170 5.70 -2.21 -17.37
CA PHE A 170 6.59 -3.32 -17.71
C PHE A 170 8.04 -2.87 -17.93
N VAL A 171 8.26 -1.70 -18.53
CA VAL A 171 9.62 -1.16 -18.75
C VAL A 171 10.32 -0.89 -17.43
N SER A 172 9.63 -0.27 -16.48
CA SER A 172 10.17 0.05 -15.17
C SER A 172 10.36 -1.21 -14.31
N ALA A 173 9.49 -2.22 -14.46
CA ALA A 173 9.69 -3.57 -13.92
C ALA A 173 10.83 -4.37 -14.58
N LYS A 174 11.56 -3.80 -15.55
CA LYS A 174 12.63 -4.45 -16.34
C LYS A 174 12.16 -5.73 -17.05
N ARG A 175 10.90 -5.78 -17.48
CA ARG A 175 10.30 -6.89 -18.23
C ARG A 175 10.01 -6.48 -19.66
N ALA A 176 9.86 -7.46 -20.55
CA ALA A 176 9.50 -7.21 -21.94
C ALA A 176 8.02 -6.76 -22.01
N PRO A 177 7.72 -5.52 -22.47
CA PRO A 177 6.38 -4.94 -22.36
C PRO A 177 5.35 -5.61 -23.27
N ALA A 178 5.69 -5.92 -24.52
CA ALA A 178 4.72 -6.48 -25.46
C ALA A 178 4.25 -7.90 -25.09
N PRO A 179 5.12 -8.85 -24.68
CA PRO A 179 4.68 -10.14 -24.14
C PRO A 179 3.83 -10.01 -22.88
N GLY A 180 4.22 -9.13 -21.95
CA GLY A 180 3.47 -8.94 -20.71
C GLY A 180 2.05 -8.38 -20.92
N ILE A 181 1.91 -7.38 -21.80
CA ILE A 181 0.59 -6.83 -22.15
C ILE A 181 -0.26 -7.87 -22.90
N ALA A 182 0.36 -8.72 -23.72
CA ALA A 182 -0.35 -9.80 -24.42
C ALA A 182 -0.94 -10.83 -23.45
N GLU A 183 -0.18 -11.19 -22.42
CA GLU A 183 -0.65 -12.07 -21.34
C GLU A 183 -1.81 -11.43 -20.57
N LEU A 184 -1.72 -10.14 -20.22
CA LEU A 184 -2.78 -9.42 -19.50
C LEU A 184 -4.08 -9.29 -20.30
N SER A 185 -3.97 -8.99 -21.58
CA SER A 185 -5.13 -8.69 -22.44
C SER A 185 -5.70 -9.91 -23.15
N GLY A 186 -4.99 -11.04 -23.14
CA GLY A 186 -5.29 -12.22 -23.94
C GLY A 186 -5.10 -12.02 -25.45
N ALA A 187 -4.61 -10.86 -25.89
CA ALA A 187 -4.43 -10.55 -27.30
C ALA A 187 -3.07 -11.08 -27.84
N PRO A 188 -2.96 -11.40 -29.14
CA PRO A 188 -1.68 -11.79 -29.73
C PRO A 188 -0.61 -10.69 -29.60
N VAL A 189 0.66 -11.06 -29.34
CA VAL A 189 1.79 -10.12 -29.20
C VAL A 189 1.93 -9.17 -30.40
N ARG A 190 1.66 -9.65 -31.62
CA ARG A 190 1.64 -8.82 -32.83
C ARG A 190 0.60 -7.70 -32.76
N THR A 191 -0.58 -8.00 -32.20
CA THR A 191 -1.65 -7.02 -31.98
C THR A 191 -1.22 -5.98 -30.97
N VAL A 192 -0.58 -6.39 -29.88
CA VAL A 192 -0.01 -5.47 -28.89
C VAL A 192 1.04 -4.55 -29.50
N HIS A 193 1.94 -5.06 -30.35
CA HIS A 193 2.90 -4.22 -31.06
C HIS A 193 2.24 -3.16 -31.95
N ARG A 194 1.10 -3.49 -32.55
CA ARG A 194 0.29 -2.53 -33.31
C ARG A 194 -0.29 -1.46 -32.38
N TRP A 195 -0.85 -1.83 -31.23
CA TRP A 195 -1.36 -0.89 -30.23
C TRP A 195 -0.27 0.06 -29.73
N VAL A 196 0.92 -0.47 -29.40
CA VAL A 196 2.06 0.36 -28.96
C VAL A 196 2.51 1.33 -30.05
N SER A 197 2.49 0.91 -31.33
CA SER A 197 2.81 1.79 -32.45
C SER A 197 1.78 2.91 -32.61
N GLU A 198 0.49 2.60 -32.47
CA GLU A 198 -0.59 3.61 -32.49
C GLU A 198 -0.48 4.57 -31.30
N ALA A 199 -0.20 4.06 -30.09
CA ALA A 199 0.00 4.90 -28.90
C ALA A 199 1.19 5.88 -29.08
N ARG A 200 2.28 5.44 -29.72
CA ARG A 200 3.41 6.33 -30.09
C ARG A 200 3.02 7.36 -31.13
N LYS A 201 2.24 6.96 -32.14
CA LYS A 201 1.75 7.87 -33.19
C LYS A 201 0.83 8.96 -32.62
N ARG A 202 0.10 8.65 -31.55
CA ARG A 202 -0.74 9.60 -30.78
C ARG A 202 -0.02 10.26 -29.60
N GLU A 203 1.30 10.11 -29.51
CA GLU A 203 2.16 10.75 -28.49
C GLU A 203 1.90 10.34 -27.03
N PHE A 204 1.13 9.28 -26.76
CA PHE A 204 0.99 8.72 -25.41
C PHE A 204 2.23 7.98 -24.91
N LEU A 205 3.11 7.57 -25.85
CA LEU A 205 4.40 6.96 -25.59
C LEU A 205 5.51 7.69 -26.34
N PRO A 206 6.73 7.76 -25.78
CA PRO A 206 7.86 8.35 -26.48
C PRO A 206 8.17 7.59 -27.79
N PRO A 207 8.65 8.30 -28.82
CA PRO A 207 9.00 7.69 -30.09
C PRO A 207 10.08 6.61 -29.91
N ALA A 208 10.01 5.55 -30.71
CA ALA A 208 11.01 4.50 -30.67
C ALA A 208 12.39 5.08 -31.01
N ARG A 209 13.35 4.96 -30.09
CA ARG A 209 14.75 5.28 -30.40
C ARG A 209 15.25 4.25 -31.41
N ARG A 210 15.56 4.67 -32.64
CA ARG A 210 16.33 3.84 -33.58
C ARG A 210 17.71 3.63 -32.96
N GLY A 211 18.11 2.36 -32.83
CA GLY A 211 19.10 1.92 -31.85
C GLY A 211 20.47 2.62 -31.92
N GLN A 212 21.15 2.61 -30.78
CA GLN A 212 22.56 2.24 -30.75
C GLN A 212 22.64 0.81 -31.29
N ALA A 213 22.79 0.67 -32.60
CA ALA A 213 23.34 -0.55 -33.17
C ALA A 213 24.86 -0.45 -33.03
N GLY A 214 25.44 -1.38 -32.26
CA GLY A 214 26.86 -1.71 -32.40
C GLY A 214 27.09 -2.53 -33.66
#